data_AF-A0A191VB67-F1
#
_entry.id   AF-A0A191VB67-F1
#
_cell.length_a   1.000
_cell.length_b   1.000
_cell.length_c   1.000
_cell.angle_alpha   90.00
_cell.angle_beta   90.00
_cell.angle_gamma   90.00
#
_symmetry.space_group_name_H-M   'P 1'
#
loop_
_entity.id
_entity.type
_entity.pdbx_description
1 polymer ?
#
loop_
_entity_poly.entity_id
_entity_poly.type
_entity_poly.pdbx_seq_one_letter_code
_entity_poly.pdbx_strand_id
1 'polypeptide(L)' 'MDQQDGLVLDEDAEYWLGEVAEVLPHCDTPTQMLGLSRYLSAALRALRRLEQHSGKPMARTREAHAACAAVAAALAE' A
#
# COMPACT_ATOMS: atom_id res chain seq x y z
N MET A 1 -3.83 14.34 -0.10
CA MET A 1 -2.64 13.45 -0.14
C MET A 1 -2.37 12.91 1.28
N ASP A 2 -3.40 12.62 2.06
CA ASP A 2 -3.28 12.56 3.53
C ASP A 2 -3.45 11.15 4.12
N GLN A 3 -3.47 10.11 3.27
CA GLN A 3 -3.67 8.73 3.72
C GLN A 3 -2.37 8.06 4.20
N GLN A 4 -1.21 8.50 3.71
CA GLN A 4 0.10 8.01 4.19
C GLN A 4 0.39 8.43 5.63
N ASP A 5 -0.04 9.61 6.05
CA ASP A 5 0.08 10.08 7.45
C ASP A 5 -0.67 9.18 8.45
N GLY A 6 -1.65 8.43 7.95
CA GLY A 6 -2.37 7.42 8.70
C GLY A 6 -1.62 6.10 8.87
N LEU A 7 -0.42 5.94 8.29
CA LEU A 7 0.34 4.69 8.34
C LEU A 7 1.54 4.77 9.28
N VAL A 8 1.87 3.64 9.90
CA VAL A 8 3.20 3.42 10.47
C VAL A 8 4.07 2.91 9.34
N LEU A 9 5.19 3.56 9.08
CA LEU A 9 6.09 3.22 7.99
C LEU A 9 7.48 2.88 8.53
N ASP A 10 8.11 1.92 7.87
CA ASP A 10 9.54 1.64 7.90
C ASP A 10 10.13 1.89 6.51
N GLU A 11 11.45 1.80 6.36
CA GLU A 11 12.15 2.10 5.11
C GLU A 11 11.57 1.35 3.89
N ASP A 12 11.17 0.10 4.08
CA ASP A 12 10.62 -0.75 3.02
C ASP A 12 9.18 -0.32 2.65
N ALA A 13 8.34 -0.04 3.65
CA ALA A 13 7.00 0.49 3.41
C ALA A 13 7.05 1.89 2.76
N GLU A 14 7.96 2.77 3.18
CA GLU A 14 8.18 4.09 2.57
C GLU A 14 8.60 3.96 1.11
N TYR A 15 9.57 3.09 0.82
CA TYR A 15 10.04 2.84 -0.54
C TYR A 15 8.90 2.41 -1.47
N TRP A 16 8.17 1.35 -1.11
CA TRP A 16 7.12 0.82 -1.99
C TRP A 16 5.94 1.77 -2.15
N LEU A 17 5.60 2.55 -1.12
CA LEU A 17 4.57 3.57 -1.23
C LEU A 17 5.00 4.74 -2.10
N GLY A 18 6.29 5.10 -2.08
CA GLY A 18 6.88 6.07 -3.01
C GLY A 18 6.80 5.59 -4.46
N GLU A 19 7.19 4.34 -4.72
CA GLU A 19 7.08 3.75 -6.06
C GLU A 19 5.61 3.71 -6.54
N VAL A 20 4.67 3.36 -5.68
CA VAL A 20 3.22 3.42 -6.01
C VAL A 20 2.81 4.84 -6.36
N ALA A 21 3.21 5.84 -5.58
CA ALA A 21 2.85 7.24 -5.81
C ALA A 21 3.42 7.78 -7.13
N GLU A 22 4.59 7.31 -7.55
CA GLU A 22 5.23 7.66 -8.81
C GLU A 22 4.51 7.04 -10.02
N VAL A 23 4.13 5.75 -9.94
CA VAL A 23 3.56 5.05 -11.09
C VAL A 23 2.05 5.24 -11.23
N LEU A 24 1.32 5.49 -10.14
CA LEU A 24 -0.14 5.59 -10.12
C LEU A 24 -0.69 6.65 -11.10
N PRO A 25 -0.13 7.87 -11.20
CA PRO A 25 -0.62 8.90 -12.14
C PRO A 25 -0.51 8.53 -13.62
N HIS A 26 0.24 7.47 -13.95
CA HIS A 26 0.51 7.03 -15.31
C HIS A 26 -0.23 5.73 -15.69
N CYS A 27 -1.08 5.22 -14.80
CA CYS A 27 -1.82 3.98 -15.00
C CYS A 27 -3.16 4.21 -15.68
N ASP A 28 -3.14 4.46 -17.00
CA ASP A 28 -4.35 4.77 -17.79
C ASP A 28 -4.92 3.55 -18.54
N THR A 29 -4.15 2.47 -18.63
CA THR A 29 -4.53 1.28 -19.41
C THR A 29 -4.68 0.04 -18.51
N PRO A 30 -5.50 -0.96 -18.92
CA PRO A 30 -5.64 -2.21 -18.17
C PRO A 30 -4.30 -2.92 -17.92
N THR A 31 -3.38 -2.88 -18.88
CA THR A 31 -2.05 -3.50 -18.72
C THR A 31 -1.20 -2.75 -17.69
N GLN A 32 -1.27 -1.43 -17.63
CA GLN A 32 -0.60 -0.65 -16.59
C GLN A 32 -1.20 -0.91 -15.22
N MET A 33 -2.53 -1.04 -15.11
CA MET A 33 -3.22 -1.42 -13.87
C MET A 33 -2.79 -2.79 -13.36
N LEU A 34 -2.56 -3.76 -14.26
CA LEU A 34 -1.98 -5.06 -13.88
C LEU A 34 -0.55 -4.90 -13.34
N GLY A 35 0.26 -4.03 -13.96
CA GLY A 35 1.59 -3.68 -13.46
C GLY A 35 1.56 -3.02 -12.08
N LEU A 36 0.63 -2.09 -11.86
CA LEU A 36 0.40 -1.41 -10.59
C LEU A 36 0.09 -2.40 -9.45
N SER A 37 -0.64 -3.48 -9.73
CA SER A 37 -0.96 -4.50 -8.73
C SER A 37 0.29 -5.09 -8.06
N ARG A 38 1.41 -5.19 -8.78
CA ARG A 38 2.68 -5.68 -8.23
C ARG A 38 3.27 -4.72 -7.21
N TYR A 39 3.23 -3.42 -7.48
CA TYR A 39 3.70 -2.38 -6.55
C TYR A 39 2.80 -2.30 -5.31
N LEU A 40 1.48 -2.35 -5.50
CA LEU A 40 0.50 -2.38 -4.42
C LEU A 40 0.66 -3.62 -3.52
N SER A 41 0.91 -4.78 -4.11
CA SER A 41 1.19 -6.02 -3.37
C SER A 41 2.46 -5.91 -2.53
N ALA A 42 3.54 -5.33 -3.09
CA ALA A 42 4.78 -5.12 -2.37
C ALA A 42 4.61 -4.16 -1.18
N ALA A 43 3.93 -3.03 -1.39
CA ALA A 43 3.62 -2.06 -0.33
C ALA A 43 2.77 -2.70 0.80
N LEU A 44 1.70 -3.41 0.45
CA LEU A 44 0.86 -4.09 1.44
C LEU A 44 1.64 -5.15 2.23
N ARG A 45 2.54 -5.88 1.55
CA ARG A 45 3.38 -6.89 2.19
C ARG A 45 4.39 -6.25 3.15
N ALA A 46 4.96 -5.09 2.81
CA ALA A 46 5.86 -4.33 3.69
C ALA A 46 5.13 -3.83 4.95
N LEU A 47 3.96 -3.21 4.77
CA LEU A 47 3.12 -2.77 5.89
C LEU A 47 2.70 -3.91 6.83
N ARG A 48 2.32 -5.07 6.29
CA ARG A 48 2.03 -6.28 7.08
C ARG A 48 3.23 -6.82 7.83
N ARG A 49 4.42 -6.79 7.22
CA ARG A 49 5.66 -7.18 7.91
C ARG A 49 5.91 -6.26 9.10
N LEU A 50 5.75 -4.95 8.92
CA LEU A 50 5.96 -3.98 9.98
C LEU A 50 4.98 -4.17 11.15
N GLU A 51 3.70 -4.42 10.87
CA GLU A 51 2.71 -4.75 11.90
C GLU A 51 3.10 -6.01 12.69
N GLN A 52 3.55 -7.07 12.01
CA GLN A 52 4.00 -8.30 12.64
C GLN A 52 5.22 -8.10 13.55
N HIS A 53 6.18 -7.29 13.13
CA HIS A 53 7.40 -7.03 13.93
C HIS A 53 7.17 -6.06 15.08
N SER A 54 6.35 -5.03 14.88
CA SER A 54 6.14 -3.97 15.88
C SER A 54 5.01 -4.29 16.86
N GLY A 55 4.13 -5.23 16.53
CA GLY A 55 2.89 -5.51 17.29
C GLY A 55 1.90 -4.35 17.29
N LYS A 56 2.11 -3.33 16.46
CA LYS A 56 1.26 -2.15 16.34
C LYS A 56 0.51 -2.17 15.01
N PRO A 57 -0.75 -1.72 14.98
CA PRO A 57 -1.50 -1.63 13.74
C PRO A 57 -0.76 -0.81 12.68
N MET A 58 -0.68 -1.31 11.44
CA MET A 58 -0.03 -0.57 10.35
C MET A 58 -0.81 0.69 9.98
N ALA A 59 -2.14 0.66 10.11
CA ALA A 59 -3.03 1.77 9.84
C ALA A 59 -3.59 2.33 11.14
N ARG A 60 -3.49 3.65 11.31
CA ARG A 60 -3.93 4.39 12.51
C ARG A 60 -5.27 5.09 12.31
N THR A 61 -5.68 5.27 11.06
CA THR A 61 -6.97 5.86 10.71
C THR A 61 -7.88 4.82 10.08
N ARG A 62 -9.18 5.12 10.05
CA ARG A 62 -10.18 4.25 9.43
C ARG A 62 -9.99 4.21 7.91
N GLU A 63 -9.59 5.33 7.33
CA GLU A 63 -9.36 5.53 5.91
C GLU A 63 -8.14 4.74 5.43
N ALA A 64 -7.05 4.74 6.21
CA ALA A 64 -5.87 3.93 5.92
C ALA A 64 -6.19 2.43 6.02
N HIS A 65 -6.97 2.01 7.01
CA HIS A 65 -7.45 0.63 7.11
C HIS A 65 -8.32 0.24 5.91
N ALA A 66 -9.26 1.10 5.52
CA ALA A 66 -10.14 0.85 4.38
C ALA A 66 -9.35 0.75 3.07
N ALA A 67 -8.34 1.60 2.86
CA ALA A 67 -7.46 1.55 1.70
C ALA A 67 -6.66 0.23 1.66
N CYS A 68 -6.03 -0.16 2.77
CA CYS A 68 -5.31 -1.44 2.86
C CYS A 68 -6.23 -2.65 2.62
N ALA A 69 -7.46 -2.61 3.13
CA ALA A 69 -8.44 -3.68 2.91
C ALA A 69 -8.90 -3.76 1.45
N ALA A 70 -9.15 -2.62 0.80
CA ALA A 70 -9.51 -2.57 -0.61
C ALA A 70 -8.40 -3.12 -1.50
N VAL A 71 -7.14 -2.75 -1.24
CA VAL A 71 -5.98 -3.30 -1.96
C VAL A 71 -5.86 -4.80 -1.72
N ALA A 72 -6.04 -5.26 -0.49
CA ALA A 72 -5.98 -6.69 -0.18
C ALA A 72 -7.06 -7.49 -0.91
N ALA A 73 -8.28 -6.95 -1.03
CA ALA A 73 -9.38 -7.58 -1.75
C ALA A 73 -9.09 -7.64 -3.26
N ALA A 74 -8.63 -6.53 -3.85
CA ALA A 74 -8.32 -6.44 -5.27
C ALA A 74 -7.16 -7.36 -5.73
N LEU A 75 -6.31 -7.80 -4.80
CA LEU A 75 -5.19 -8.73 -5.07
C LEU A 75 -5.54 -10.19 -4.82
N ALA A 76 -6.71 -10.49 -4.27
CA ALA A 76 -7.17 -11.85 -3.97
C ALA A 76 -7.99 -12.49 -5.11
N GLU A 77 -8.32 -11.70 -6.14
CA GLU A 77 -9.03 -12.10 -7.36
C GLU A 77 -8.05 -12.57 -8.46
#